data_AF-A0A7S3FRY2-F1
#
_entry.id   AF-A0A7S3FRY2-F1
#
_cell.length_a   1.000
_cell.length_b   1.000
_cell.length_c   1.000
_cell.angle_alpha   90.00
_cell.angle_beta   90.00
_cell.angle_gamma   90.00
#
_symmetry.space_group_name_H-M   'P 1'
#
loop_
_entity.id
_entity.type
_entity.pdbx_description
1 polymer ?
#
loop_
_entity_poly.entity_id
_entity_poly.type
_entity_poly.pdbx_seq_one_letter_code
_entity_poly.pdbx_strand_id
1 'polypeptide(L)'
;AEEQNYSLQNYVNMLNTEYDQLEESNIEIKDQIQKIVERGKLTKIEKENLEKSLQDECVLLQQEIEKNMNDAENTKKMFRKIQSSVQTMVEMFKKSKFFLCVAQKMNYQDGIVFTENNIVQYLAELEEYISSLITYTAFKRDEPNAAISSIPLEKLNQKEFGKKNITIDPPETYKVDENAKRSLLEKLGEVDTEIIGRREIYQRFLLMQENKVFQWSNAGGGRNQ
;
A
#
# COMPACT_ATOMS: atom_id res chain seq x y z
N ALA A 1 39.86 78.28 39.45
CA ALA A 1 39.67 78.15 37.98
C ALA A 1 40.09 76.75 37.50
N GLU A 2 41.28 76.26 37.85
CA GLU A 2 41.74 74.92 37.45
C GLU A 2 40.93 73.75 38.03
N GLU A 3 40.55 73.78 39.31
CA GLU A 3 39.72 72.70 39.91
C GLU A 3 38.33 72.57 39.27
N GLN A 4 37.73 73.70 38.87
CA GLN A 4 36.44 73.69 38.15
C GLN A 4 36.60 73.12 36.74
N ASN A 5 37.69 73.43 36.04
CA ASN A 5 37.99 72.81 34.74
C ASN A 5 38.25 71.31 34.87
N TYR A 6 38.96 70.89 35.92
CA TYR A 6 39.23 69.47 36.17
C TYR A 6 37.95 68.67 36.45
N SER A 7 37.03 69.23 37.24
CA SER A 7 35.74 68.61 37.53
C SER A 7 34.81 68.57 36.31
N LEU A 8 34.82 69.62 35.46
CA LEU A 8 34.14 69.60 34.16
C LEU A 8 34.70 68.54 33.22
N GLN A 9 36.03 68.40 33.15
CA GLN A 9 36.69 67.40 32.31
C GLN A 9 36.26 65.98 32.72
N ASN A 10 36.20 65.69 34.03
CA ASN A 10 35.76 64.40 34.54
C ASN A 10 34.28 64.14 34.26
N TYR A 11 33.43 65.16 34.36
CA TYR A 11 32.01 65.02 34.04
C TYR A 11 31.79 64.72 32.54
N VAL A 12 32.54 65.38 31.66
CA VAL A 12 32.51 65.11 30.21
C VAL A 12 32.96 63.68 29.90
N ASN A 13 34.03 63.19 30.54
CA ASN A 13 34.50 61.82 30.35
C ASN A 13 33.47 60.79 30.84
N MET A 14 32.81 61.07 31.97
CA MET A 14 31.74 60.23 32.51
C MET A 14 30.54 60.19 31.57
N LEU A 15 30.10 61.36 31.06
CA LEU A 15 29.02 61.45 30.08
C LEU A 15 29.32 60.72 28.79
N ASN A 16 30.55 60.81 28.26
CA ASN A 16 30.93 60.08 27.05
C ASN A 16 30.87 58.56 27.29
N THR A 17 31.33 58.10 28.46
CA THR A 17 31.26 56.69 28.82
C THR A 17 29.81 56.22 28.96
N GLU A 18 28.94 57.01 29.59
CA GLU A 18 27.50 56.71 29.68
C GLU A 18 26.83 56.74 28.30
N TYR A 19 27.24 57.66 27.44
CA TYR A 19 26.73 57.76 26.07
C TYR A 19 27.09 56.50 25.26
N ASP A 20 28.36 56.07 25.30
CA ASP A 20 28.81 54.86 24.60
C ASP A 20 28.07 53.61 25.11
N GLN A 21 27.87 53.50 26.43
CA GLN A 21 27.09 52.41 27.04
C GLN A 21 25.62 52.42 26.60
N LEU A 22 24.99 53.60 26.54
CA LEU A 22 23.62 53.74 26.06
C LEU A 22 23.49 53.44 24.57
N GLU A 23 24.49 53.82 23.76
CA GLU A 23 24.52 53.51 22.34
C GLU A 23 24.65 52.00 22.11
N GLU A 24 25.58 51.34 22.80
CA GLU A 24 25.76 49.88 22.75
C GLU A 24 24.48 49.16 23.22
N SER A 25 23.88 49.57 24.34
CA SER A 25 22.63 49.00 24.84
C SER A 25 21.47 49.17 23.84
N ASN A 26 21.37 50.32 23.16
CA ASN A 26 20.34 50.54 22.14
C ASN A 26 20.54 49.64 20.91
N ILE A 27 21.79 49.39 20.51
CA ILE A 27 22.11 48.47 19.41
C ILE A 27 21.70 47.05 19.80
N GLU A 28 22.05 46.60 21.00
CA GLU A 28 21.67 45.27 21.51
C GLU A 28 20.14 45.11 21.59
N ILE A 29 19.43 46.11 22.13
CA ILE A 29 17.95 46.07 22.22
C ILE A 29 17.33 45.95 20.83
N LYS A 30 17.83 46.70 19.84
CA LYS A 30 17.33 46.60 18.46
C LYS A 30 17.54 45.22 17.87
N ASP A 31 18.72 44.62 18.08
CA ASP A 31 19.02 43.27 17.59
C ASP A 31 18.11 42.22 18.26
N GLN A 32 17.86 42.35 19.57
CA GLN A 32 16.93 41.48 20.28
C GLN A 32 15.48 41.62 19.78
N ILE A 33 15.01 42.84 19.54
CA ILE A 33 13.68 43.09 18.97
C ILE A 33 13.55 42.41 17.60
N GLN A 34 14.56 42.54 16.75
CA GLN A 34 14.56 41.93 15.42
C GLN A 34 14.45 40.41 15.50
N LYS A 35 15.24 39.76 16.36
CA LYS A 35 15.18 38.31 16.61
C LYS A 35 13.80 37.86 17.08
N ILE A 36 13.15 38.62 17.97
CA ILE A 36 11.80 38.31 18.46
C ILE A 36 10.77 38.39 17.33
N VAL A 37 10.84 39.42 16.48
CA VAL A 37 9.94 39.60 15.33
C VAL A 37 10.08 38.46 14.33
N GLU A 38 11.31 38.05 14.02
CA GLU A 38 11.58 36.93 13.10
C GLU A 38 11.03 35.60 13.62
N ARG A 39 11.23 35.29 14.89
CA ARG A 39 10.66 34.09 15.52
C ARG A 39 9.13 34.10 15.47
N GLY A 40 8.50 35.25 15.74
CA GLY A 40 7.04 35.39 15.66
C GLY A 40 6.47 35.14 14.25
N LYS A 41 7.18 35.58 13.21
CA LYS A 41 6.81 35.30 11.81
C LYS A 41 6.93 33.82 11.47
N LEU A 42 8.02 33.19 11.90
CA LEU A 42 8.28 31.77 11.64
C LEU A 42 7.17 30.90 12.24
N THR A 43 6.77 31.18 13.49
CA THR A 43 5.65 30.51 14.15
C THR A 43 4.31 30.71 13.43
N LYS A 44 4.07 31.89 12.85
CA LYS A 44 2.83 32.14 12.10
C LYS A 44 2.77 31.31 10.82
N ILE A 45 3.88 31.25 10.09
CA ILE A 45 4.00 30.46 8.85
C ILE A 45 3.83 28.96 9.15
N GLU A 46 4.45 28.46 10.20
CA GLU A 46 4.30 27.07 10.64
C GLU A 46 2.83 26.73 10.94
N LYS A 47 2.13 27.63 11.64
CA LYS A 47 0.72 27.47 11.94
C LYS A 47 -0.14 27.45 10.67
N GLU A 48 0.09 28.40 9.75
CA GLU A 48 -0.63 28.46 8.47
C GLU A 48 -0.39 27.19 7.62
N ASN A 49 0.84 26.68 7.59
CA ASN A 49 1.18 25.45 6.88
C ASN A 49 0.51 24.21 7.51
N LEU A 50 0.50 24.12 8.84
CA LEU A 50 -0.15 23.03 9.55
C LEU A 50 -1.66 23.03 9.32
N GLU A 51 -2.29 24.21 9.38
CA GLU A 51 -3.71 24.38 9.11
C GLU A 51 -4.06 23.93 7.70
N LYS A 52 -3.27 24.34 6.70
CA LYS A 52 -3.44 23.88 5.32
C LYS A 52 -3.28 22.36 5.18
N SER A 53 -2.25 21.78 5.80
CA SER A 53 -2.02 20.32 5.75
C SER A 53 -3.19 19.54 6.33
N LEU A 54 -3.73 19.98 7.47
CA LEU A 54 -4.89 19.34 8.10
C LEU A 54 -6.15 19.48 7.26
N GLN A 55 -6.32 20.63 6.61
CA GLN A 55 -7.45 20.86 5.72
C GLN A 55 -7.38 19.99 4.47
N ASP A 56 -6.19 19.85 3.88
CA ASP A 56 -5.96 18.94 2.75
C ASP A 56 -6.24 17.48 3.15
N GLU A 57 -5.80 17.05 4.34
CA GLU A 57 -6.08 15.72 4.88
C GLU A 57 -7.59 15.49 5.10
N CYS A 58 -8.30 16.47 5.65
CA CYS A 58 -9.75 16.39 5.80
C CYS A 58 -10.46 16.20 4.46
N VAL A 59 -10.02 16.91 3.41
CA VAL A 59 -10.58 16.76 2.06
C VAL A 59 -10.32 15.36 1.51
N LEU A 60 -9.11 14.82 1.69
CA LEU A 60 -8.77 13.47 1.25
C LEU A 60 -9.62 12.40 1.96
N LEU A 61 -9.76 12.52 3.28
CA LEU A 61 -10.61 11.61 4.06
C LEU A 61 -12.07 11.68 3.64
N GLN A 62 -12.59 12.87 3.36
CA GLN A 62 -13.95 13.05 2.88
C GLN A 62 -14.18 12.34 1.54
N GLN A 63 -13.22 12.46 0.60
CA GLN A 63 -13.27 11.78 -0.69
C GLN A 63 -13.19 10.26 -0.54
N GLU A 64 -12.36 9.76 0.37
CA GLU A 64 -12.24 8.33 0.64
C GLU A 64 -13.53 7.75 1.24
N ILE A 65 -14.16 8.47 2.17
CA ILE A 65 -15.46 8.09 2.73
C ILE A 65 -16.52 8.00 1.63
N GLU A 66 -16.59 9.00 0.74
CA GLU A 66 -17.55 9.01 -0.36
C GLU A 66 -17.35 7.82 -1.31
N LYS A 67 -16.09 7.54 -1.67
CA LYS A 67 -15.73 6.38 -2.48
C LYS A 67 -16.15 5.07 -1.82
N ASN A 68 -15.79 4.88 -0.55
CA ASN A 68 -16.12 3.66 0.20
C ASN A 68 -17.64 3.47 0.35
N MET A 69 -18.41 4.55 0.55
CA MET A 69 -19.87 4.49 0.57
C MET A 69 -20.44 4.04 -0.77
N ASN A 70 -19.91 4.55 -1.89
CA ASN A 70 -20.35 4.16 -3.22
C ASN A 70 -20.05 2.67 -3.50
N ASP A 71 -18.85 2.21 -3.15
CA ASP A 71 -18.44 0.80 -3.30
C ASP A 71 -19.33 -0.13 -2.46
N ALA A 72 -19.67 0.28 -1.23
CA ALA A 72 -20.60 -0.47 -0.38
C ALA A 72 -22.01 -0.54 -0.99
N GLU A 73 -22.55 0.55 -1.53
CA GLU A 73 -23.85 0.54 -2.19
C GLU A 73 -23.87 -0.32 -3.47
N ASN A 74 -22.80 -0.26 -4.26
CA ASN A 74 -22.67 -1.12 -5.44
C ASN A 74 -22.63 -2.60 -5.05
N THR A 75 -21.91 -2.94 -3.98
CA THR A 75 -21.87 -4.30 -3.43
C THR A 75 -23.26 -4.73 -2.96
N LYS A 76 -24.00 -3.91 -2.20
CA LYS A 76 -25.38 -4.22 -1.79
C LYS A 76 -26.32 -4.46 -2.98
N LYS A 77 -26.21 -3.64 -4.04
CA LYS A 77 -26.99 -3.85 -5.27
C LYS A 77 -26.67 -5.19 -5.92
N MET A 78 -25.40 -5.58 -5.98
CA MET A 78 -24.98 -6.88 -6.50
C MET A 78 -25.55 -8.02 -5.65
N PHE A 79 -25.47 -7.93 -4.33
CA PHE A 79 -26.04 -8.93 -3.41
C PHE A 79 -27.54 -9.13 -3.63
N ARG A 80 -28.32 -8.04 -3.76
CA ARG A 80 -29.77 -8.13 -4.05
C ARG A 80 -30.06 -8.83 -5.38
N LYS A 81 -29.26 -8.58 -6.42
CA LYS A 81 -29.40 -9.28 -7.71
C LYS A 81 -29.14 -10.78 -7.58
N ILE A 82 -28.06 -11.17 -6.91
CA ILE A 82 -27.73 -12.59 -6.68
C ILE A 82 -28.85 -13.25 -5.88
N GLN A 83 -29.32 -12.61 -4.81
CA GLN A 83 -30.41 -13.12 -3.98
C GLN A 83 -31.67 -13.41 -4.81
N SER A 84 -32.07 -12.49 -5.68
CA SER A 84 -33.22 -12.67 -6.59
C SER A 84 -33.01 -13.84 -7.57
N SER A 85 -31.80 -13.98 -8.13
CA SER A 85 -31.47 -15.08 -9.05
C SER A 85 -31.48 -16.43 -8.36
N VAL A 86 -30.89 -16.52 -7.16
CA VAL A 86 -30.86 -17.74 -6.33
C VAL A 86 -32.28 -18.15 -5.95
N GLN A 87 -33.11 -17.20 -5.52
CA GLN A 87 -34.51 -17.46 -5.20
C GLN A 87 -35.26 -18.05 -6.39
N THR A 88 -35.14 -17.42 -7.55
CA THR A 88 -35.80 -17.88 -8.79
C THR A 88 -35.37 -19.29 -9.15
N MET A 89 -34.08 -19.58 -9.10
CA MET A 89 -33.54 -20.91 -9.42
C MET A 89 -34.04 -21.98 -8.44
N VAL A 90 -33.99 -21.72 -7.14
CA VAL A 90 -34.48 -22.67 -6.12
C VAL A 90 -35.98 -22.93 -6.28
N GLU A 91 -36.78 -21.90 -6.57
CA GLU A 91 -38.20 -22.08 -6.88
C GLU A 91 -38.43 -22.96 -8.11
N MET A 92 -37.63 -22.80 -9.17
CA MET A 92 -37.69 -23.65 -10.36
C MET A 92 -37.28 -25.10 -10.06
N PHE A 93 -36.25 -25.32 -9.24
CA PHE A 93 -35.83 -26.66 -8.81
C PHE A 93 -36.90 -27.36 -7.97
N LYS A 94 -37.56 -26.64 -7.06
CA LYS A 94 -38.68 -27.19 -6.29
C LYS A 94 -39.87 -27.56 -7.18
N LYS A 95 -40.17 -26.75 -8.20
CA LYS A 95 -41.23 -27.02 -9.18
C LYS A 95 -40.90 -28.19 -10.10
N SER A 96 -39.63 -28.41 -10.45
CA SER A 96 -39.20 -29.48 -11.35
C SER A 96 -39.27 -30.88 -10.73
N LYS A 97 -39.67 -30.99 -9.44
CA LYS A 97 -39.69 -32.25 -8.66
C LYS A 97 -38.34 -32.99 -8.66
N PHE A 98 -37.25 -32.24 -8.86
CA PHE A 98 -35.90 -32.77 -8.80
C PHE A 98 -35.51 -32.90 -7.32
N PHE A 99 -35.47 -34.12 -6.81
CA PHE A 99 -35.18 -34.38 -5.40
C PHE A 99 -33.67 -34.49 -5.20
N LEU A 100 -33.07 -33.50 -4.56
CA LEU A 100 -31.67 -33.57 -4.10
C LEU A 100 -31.54 -34.13 -2.69
N CYS A 101 -30.38 -34.74 -2.45
CA CYS A 101 -29.90 -35.14 -1.14
C CYS A 101 -28.88 -34.12 -0.61
N VAL A 102 -29.32 -32.88 -0.43
CA VAL A 102 -28.48 -31.83 0.20
C VAL A 102 -28.22 -32.16 1.66
N ALA A 103 -26.98 -31.97 2.11
CA ALA A 103 -26.56 -32.25 3.49
C ALA A 103 -27.35 -31.43 4.53
N GLN A 104 -27.74 -30.20 4.16
CA GLN A 104 -28.62 -29.36 4.96
C GLN A 104 -29.52 -28.55 4.02
N LYS A 105 -30.83 -28.75 4.13
CA LYS A 105 -31.82 -27.95 3.38
C LYS A 105 -31.95 -26.58 4.03
N MET A 106 -31.69 -25.51 3.28
CA MET A 106 -31.98 -24.17 3.77
C MET A 106 -33.48 -23.92 3.76
N ASN A 107 -33.94 -23.08 4.70
CA ASN A 107 -35.33 -22.63 4.69
C ASN A 107 -35.49 -21.48 3.68
N TYR A 108 -36.55 -21.56 2.87
CA TYR A 108 -36.90 -20.58 1.84
C TYR A 108 -38.36 -20.11 1.98
N GLN A 109 -39.09 -20.52 3.02
CA GLN A 109 -40.53 -20.26 3.18
C GLN A 109 -40.84 -18.78 3.47
N ASP A 110 -39.93 -18.07 4.13
CA ASP A 110 -40.10 -16.65 4.52
C ASP A 110 -39.29 -15.68 3.63
N GLY A 111 -38.91 -16.14 2.43
CA GLY A 111 -38.01 -15.41 1.54
C GLY A 111 -36.54 -15.66 1.85
N ILE A 112 -35.67 -15.32 0.90
CA ILE A 112 -34.21 -15.41 1.07
C ILE A 112 -33.73 -14.06 1.56
N VAL A 113 -33.02 -14.03 2.70
CA VAL A 113 -32.27 -12.84 3.13
C VAL A 113 -30.82 -13.26 3.32
N PHE A 114 -29.94 -12.76 2.46
CA PHE A 114 -28.52 -13.00 2.62
C PHE A 114 -27.96 -12.23 3.81
N THR A 115 -27.33 -12.99 4.70
CA THR A 115 -26.46 -12.52 5.77
C THR A 115 -25.08 -13.13 5.55
N GLU A 116 -24.06 -12.57 6.17
CA GLU A 116 -22.68 -13.06 6.06
C GLU A 116 -22.56 -14.54 6.46
N ASN A 117 -23.37 -14.98 7.43
CA ASN A 117 -23.32 -16.33 7.96
C ASN A 117 -24.07 -17.37 7.11
N ASN A 118 -25.05 -16.95 6.30
CA ASN A 118 -25.93 -17.87 5.58
C ASN A 118 -25.68 -17.91 4.06
N ILE A 119 -25.05 -16.88 3.49
CA ILE A 119 -24.91 -16.77 2.03
C ILE A 119 -24.19 -17.96 1.42
N VAL A 120 -23.12 -18.41 2.07
CA VAL A 120 -22.32 -19.55 1.61
C VAL A 120 -23.16 -20.82 1.58
N GLN A 121 -24.04 -21.01 2.57
CA GLN A 121 -24.90 -22.20 2.65
C GLN A 121 -25.96 -22.20 1.53
N TYR A 122 -26.59 -21.05 1.27
CA TYR A 122 -27.54 -20.91 0.15
C TYR A 122 -26.88 -21.12 -1.21
N LEU A 123 -25.67 -20.61 -1.41
CA LEU A 123 -24.92 -20.78 -2.65
C LEU A 123 -24.44 -22.23 -2.84
N ALA A 124 -24.00 -22.89 -1.76
CA ALA A 124 -23.59 -24.30 -1.80
C ALA A 124 -24.78 -25.22 -2.14
N GLU A 125 -25.96 -25.00 -1.56
CA GLU A 125 -27.15 -25.77 -1.91
C GLU A 125 -27.49 -25.61 -3.40
N LEU A 126 -27.44 -24.37 -3.92
CA LEU A 126 -27.68 -24.08 -5.33
C LEU A 126 -26.63 -24.68 -6.26
N GLU A 127 -25.35 -24.69 -5.87
CA GLU A 127 -24.27 -25.35 -6.61
C GLU A 127 -24.51 -26.86 -6.73
N GLU A 128 -24.99 -27.49 -5.67
CA GLU A 128 -25.35 -28.92 -5.68
C GLU A 128 -26.52 -29.19 -6.63
N TYR A 129 -27.55 -28.33 -6.63
CA TYR A 129 -28.69 -28.42 -7.56
C TYR A 129 -28.24 -28.34 -9.02
N ILE A 130 -27.39 -27.36 -9.35
CA ILE A 130 -26.87 -27.17 -10.70
C ILE A 130 -26.00 -28.36 -11.11
N SER A 131 -25.09 -28.81 -10.25
CA SER A 131 -24.20 -29.95 -10.52
C SER A 131 -25.01 -31.21 -10.83
N SER A 132 -26.00 -31.51 -9.99
CA SER A 132 -26.88 -32.67 -10.18
C SER A 132 -27.72 -32.57 -11.46
N LEU A 133 -28.22 -31.37 -11.80
CA LEU A 133 -28.96 -31.14 -13.04
C LEU A 133 -28.07 -31.36 -14.27
N ILE A 134 -26.84 -30.82 -14.26
CA ILE A 134 -25.90 -31.00 -15.37
C ILE A 134 -25.61 -32.49 -15.57
N THR A 135 -25.27 -33.22 -14.51
CA THR A 135 -25.03 -34.67 -14.57
C THR A 135 -26.24 -35.43 -15.10
N TYR A 136 -27.45 -35.11 -14.64
CA TYR A 136 -28.69 -35.72 -15.15
C TYR A 136 -28.90 -35.44 -16.64
N THR A 137 -28.70 -34.19 -17.07
CA THR A 137 -28.87 -33.81 -18.49
C THR A 137 -27.84 -34.47 -19.40
N ALA A 138 -26.60 -34.63 -18.93
CA ALA A 138 -25.54 -35.29 -19.69
C ALA A 138 -25.77 -36.80 -19.77
N PHE A 139 -26.25 -37.44 -18.69
CA PHE A 139 -26.68 -38.83 -18.70
C PHE A 139 -27.84 -39.06 -19.70
N LYS A 140 -28.83 -38.16 -19.71
CA LYS A 140 -29.96 -38.24 -20.65
C LYS A 140 -29.56 -38.00 -22.12
N ARG A 141 -28.42 -37.34 -22.36
CA ARG A 141 -27.85 -37.08 -23.69
C ARG A 141 -26.86 -38.14 -24.17
N ASP A 142 -26.67 -39.22 -23.40
CA ASP A 142 -25.72 -40.31 -23.70
C ASP A 142 -24.26 -39.81 -23.88
N GLU A 143 -23.90 -38.72 -23.20
CA GLU A 143 -22.51 -38.26 -23.21
C GLU A 143 -21.65 -39.17 -22.30
N PRO A 144 -20.57 -39.78 -22.81
CA PRO A 144 -19.76 -40.75 -22.06
C PRO A 144 -19.05 -40.16 -20.84
N ASN A 145 -19.03 -38.83 -20.72
CA ASN A 145 -18.31 -38.05 -19.73
C ASN A 145 -19.26 -37.17 -18.90
N ALA A 146 -20.41 -37.72 -18.51
CA ALA A 146 -21.46 -37.00 -17.78
C ALA A 146 -20.96 -36.27 -16.51
N ALA A 147 -19.96 -36.81 -15.82
CA ALA A 147 -19.38 -36.24 -14.60
C ALA A 147 -18.50 -34.98 -14.83
N ILE A 148 -17.94 -34.81 -16.03
CA ILE A 148 -17.08 -33.65 -16.38
C ILE A 148 -17.77 -32.67 -17.35
N SER A 149 -18.99 -32.98 -17.79
CA SER A 149 -19.79 -32.14 -18.69
C SER A 149 -20.10 -30.74 -18.13
N SER A 150 -20.03 -30.56 -16.80
CA SER A 150 -20.18 -29.27 -16.11
C SER A 150 -18.94 -28.38 -16.19
N ILE A 151 -17.79 -28.95 -16.56
CA ILE A 151 -16.53 -28.21 -16.66
C ILE A 151 -16.42 -27.70 -18.11
N PRO A 152 -16.39 -26.37 -18.35
CA PRO A 152 -16.16 -25.82 -19.67
C PRO A 152 -14.68 -26.01 -20.05
N LEU A 153 -14.31 -27.23 -20.44
CA LEU A 153 -12.95 -27.62 -20.85
C LEU A 153 -12.44 -26.78 -22.02
N GLU A 154 -13.35 -26.26 -22.84
CA GLU A 154 -13.07 -25.40 -24.00
C GLU A 154 -12.57 -24.00 -23.62
N LYS A 155 -12.87 -23.53 -22.40
CA LYS A 155 -12.43 -22.22 -21.87
C LYS A 155 -11.26 -22.32 -20.90
N LEU A 156 -10.84 -23.53 -20.56
CA LEU A 156 -9.62 -23.75 -19.81
C LEU A 156 -8.44 -23.54 -20.76
N ASN A 157 -7.63 -22.51 -20.49
CA ASN A 157 -6.36 -22.29 -21.17
C ASN A 157 -5.61 -23.62 -21.18
N GLN A 158 -5.36 -24.20 -22.36
CA GLN A 158 -4.52 -25.38 -22.48
C GLN A 158 -3.17 -25.00 -21.87
N LYS A 159 -2.84 -25.63 -20.74
CA LYS A 159 -1.54 -25.42 -20.11
C LYS A 159 -0.52 -25.99 -21.08
N GLU A 160 0.18 -25.12 -21.82
CA GLU A 160 1.20 -25.52 -22.79
C GLU A 160 2.39 -26.14 -22.04
N PHE A 161 2.32 -27.44 -21.78
CA PHE A 161 3.43 -28.22 -21.22
C PHE A 161 4.66 -28.26 -22.16
N GLY A 162 4.55 -27.69 -23.36
CA GLY A 162 5.58 -27.63 -24.39
C GLY A 162 6.38 -26.32 -24.46
N LYS A 163 6.12 -25.31 -23.61
CA LYS A 163 7.03 -24.16 -23.49
C LYS A 163 8.31 -24.60 -22.80
N LYS A 164 9.22 -25.17 -23.61
CA LYS A 164 10.64 -25.33 -23.32
C LYS A 164 11.14 -24.04 -22.67
N ASN A 165 11.92 -24.21 -21.60
CA ASN A 165 12.72 -23.22 -20.88
C ASN A 165 12.55 -21.79 -21.39
N ILE A 166 12.03 -20.93 -20.54
CA ILE A 166 12.24 -19.49 -20.68
C ILE A 166 13.76 -19.30 -20.70
N THR A 167 14.35 -19.22 -21.89
CA THR A 167 15.71 -18.73 -22.04
C THR A 167 15.61 -17.27 -21.66
N ILE A 168 15.90 -16.99 -20.39
CA ILE A 168 16.10 -15.63 -19.92
C ILE A 168 17.38 -15.18 -20.60
N ASP A 169 17.26 -14.51 -21.74
CA ASP A 169 18.39 -13.80 -22.30
C ASP A 169 18.79 -12.73 -21.28
N PRO A 170 20.04 -12.74 -20.79
CA PRO A 170 20.51 -11.69 -19.90
C PRO A 170 20.40 -10.36 -20.64
N PRO A 171 19.85 -9.31 -20.01
CA PRO A 171 19.75 -8.01 -20.64
C PRO A 171 21.14 -7.54 -21.09
N GLU A 172 21.22 -7.09 -22.34
CA GLU A 172 22.45 -6.63 -22.96
C GLU A 172 23.19 -5.68 -22.03
N THR A 173 24.49 -5.96 -21.88
CA THR A 173 25.50 -5.25 -21.10
C THR A 173 25.20 -3.75 -20.93
N TYR A 174 24.64 -3.39 -19.78
CA TYR A 174 24.60 -2.00 -19.34
C TYR A 174 26.00 -1.64 -18.80
N LYS A 175 26.72 -0.75 -19.50
CA LYS A 175 27.95 -0.18 -18.96
C LYS A 175 27.58 0.69 -17.76
N VAL A 176 28.02 0.28 -16.58
CA VAL A 176 27.83 1.02 -15.33
C VAL A 176 28.64 2.31 -15.42
N ASP A 177 28.00 3.45 -15.12
CA ASP A 177 28.70 4.72 -14.91
C ASP A 177 29.58 4.60 -13.64
N GLU A 178 30.89 4.81 -13.79
CA GLU A 178 31.89 4.70 -12.71
C GLU A 178 31.53 5.58 -11.49
N ASN A 179 30.79 6.67 -11.69
CA ASN A 179 30.32 7.51 -10.59
C ASN A 179 29.23 6.83 -9.74
N ALA A 180 28.35 6.03 -10.35
CA ALA A 180 27.35 5.26 -9.61
C ALA A 180 27.99 4.13 -8.79
N LYS A 181 29.09 3.54 -9.31
CA LYS A 181 29.84 2.48 -8.61
C LYS A 181 30.50 3.01 -7.33
N ARG A 182 31.01 4.26 -7.34
CA ARG A 182 31.60 4.90 -6.14
C ARG A 182 30.57 5.20 -5.06
N SER A 183 29.41 5.77 -5.41
CA SER A 183 28.37 6.11 -4.43
C SER A 183 27.78 4.86 -3.73
N LEU A 184 27.68 3.74 -4.45
CA LEU A 184 27.23 2.46 -3.88
C LEU A 184 28.30 1.78 -3.00
N LEU A 185 29.59 2.00 -3.28
CA LEU A 185 30.69 1.47 -2.45
C LEU A 185 30.72 2.14 -1.07
N GLU A 186 30.41 3.43 -1.01
CA GLU A 186 30.38 4.21 0.23
C GLU A 186 29.23 3.76 1.15
N LYS A 187 28.07 3.41 0.55
CA LYS A 187 26.89 2.90 1.27
C LYS A 187 26.98 1.44 1.71
N LEU A 188 27.98 0.68 1.27
CA LEU A 188 28.16 -0.72 1.70
C LEU A 188 28.64 -0.85 3.16
N GLY A 189 29.10 0.24 3.78
CA GLY A 189 29.54 0.28 5.18
C GLY A 189 28.45 0.60 6.22
N GLU A 190 27.29 1.12 5.80
CA GLU A 190 26.19 1.45 6.70
C GLU A 190 25.14 0.33 6.67
N VAL A 191 25.02 -0.38 7.79
CA VAL A 191 24.20 -1.60 7.92
C VAL A 191 22.69 -1.30 7.94
N ASP A 192 22.26 -0.06 8.13
CA ASP A 192 20.83 0.29 8.25
C ASP A 192 20.45 1.47 7.35
N THR A 193 20.15 1.21 6.08
CA THR A 193 19.29 2.12 5.29
C THR A 193 18.31 1.36 4.40
N GLU A 194 17.03 1.54 4.75
CA GLU A 194 15.80 1.64 3.95
C GLU A 194 15.52 0.76 2.72
N ILE A 195 14.22 0.53 2.52
CA ILE A 195 13.58 -0.28 1.48
C ILE A 195 14.18 -0.01 0.09
N ILE A 196 14.94 -0.99 -0.42
CA ILE A 196 15.68 -0.91 -1.67
C ILE A 196 14.77 -1.31 -2.85
N GLY A 197 14.70 -0.47 -3.89
CA GLY A 197 13.98 -0.79 -5.12
C GLY A 197 14.58 -2.01 -5.85
N ARG A 198 13.76 -2.79 -6.57
CA ARG A 198 14.17 -4.08 -7.20
C ARG A 198 15.46 -4.01 -8.04
N ARG A 199 15.74 -2.85 -8.67
CA ARG A 199 16.96 -2.65 -9.49
C ARG A 199 18.22 -2.48 -8.65
N GLU A 200 18.09 -1.83 -7.50
CA GLU A 200 19.19 -1.47 -6.61
C GLU A 200 19.60 -2.69 -5.76
N ILE A 201 18.65 -3.59 -5.47
CA ILE A 201 18.93 -4.93 -4.93
C ILE A 201 19.87 -5.71 -5.86
N TYR A 202 19.58 -5.71 -7.16
CA TYR A 202 20.40 -6.43 -8.13
C TYR A 202 21.80 -5.82 -8.28
N GLN A 203 21.92 -4.49 -8.23
CA GLN A 203 23.23 -3.82 -8.23
C GLN A 203 24.06 -4.16 -6.99
N ARG A 204 23.43 -4.16 -5.80
CA ARG A 204 24.08 -4.55 -4.54
C ARG A 204 24.53 -6.02 -4.58
N PHE A 205 23.71 -6.90 -5.15
CA PHE A 205 24.05 -8.31 -5.35
C PHE A 205 25.29 -8.49 -6.23
N LEU A 206 25.36 -7.81 -7.38
CA LEU A 206 26.53 -7.90 -8.27
C LEU A 206 27.82 -7.40 -7.60
N LEU A 207 27.75 -6.30 -6.84
CA LEU A 207 28.88 -5.77 -6.06
C LEU A 207 29.33 -6.75 -4.96
N MET A 208 28.39 -7.39 -4.26
CA MET A 208 28.70 -8.38 -3.24
C MET A 208 29.34 -9.65 -3.83
N GLN A 209 28.91 -10.05 -5.03
CA GLN A 209 29.49 -11.18 -5.77
C GLN A 209 30.92 -10.86 -6.25
N GLU A 210 31.15 -9.67 -6.81
CA GLU A 210 32.48 -9.20 -7.26
C GLU A 210 33.47 -9.13 -6.07
N ASN A 211 33.00 -8.67 -4.91
CA ASN A 211 33.79 -8.55 -3.68
C ASN A 211 33.87 -9.85 -2.85
N LYS A 212 33.36 -10.99 -3.36
CA LYS A 212 33.37 -12.32 -2.71
C LYS A 212 32.85 -12.33 -1.26
N VAL A 213 31.85 -11.50 -0.96
CA VAL A 213 31.28 -11.40 0.39
C VAL A 213 30.51 -12.67 0.78
N PHE A 214 30.03 -13.45 -0.20
CA PHE A 214 29.35 -14.72 0.03
C PHE A 214 30.03 -15.85 -0.75
N GLN A 215 30.31 -16.97 -0.08
CA GLN A 215 30.67 -18.23 -0.71
C GLN A 215 29.44 -19.15 -0.72
N TRP A 216 29.02 -19.60 -1.90
CA TRP A 216 28.04 -20.67 -2.04
C TRP A 216 28.66 -21.99 -1.55
N SER A 217 28.17 -22.54 -0.45
CA SER A 217 28.45 -23.93 -0.10
C SER A 217 27.33 -24.82 -0.65
N ASN A 218 27.68 -25.70 -1.60
CA ASN A 218 26.78 -26.76 -2.04
C ASN A 218 26.70 -27.83 -0.95
N ALA A 219 25.78 -27.67 0.00
CA ALA A 219 25.49 -28.69 0.99
C ALA A 219 24.43 -29.67 0.45
N GLY A 220 24.91 -30.76 -0.15
CA GLY A 220 24.14 -31.93 -0.57
C GLY A 220 24.87 -32.62 -1.72
N GLY A 221 25.61 -33.70 -1.52
CA GLY A 221 25.37 -34.84 -0.65
C GLY A 221 25.26 -36.05 -1.57
N GLY A 222 26.39 -36.70 -1.83
CA GLY A 222 26.52 -37.76 -2.82
C GLY A 222 25.62 -38.97 -2.56
N ARG A 223 25.20 -39.61 -3.65
CA ARG A 223 25.02 -41.06 -3.69
C ARG A 223 25.66 -41.59 -4.96
N ASN A 224 26.74 -42.31 -4.77
CA ASN A 224 27.26 -43.27 -5.73
C ASN A 224 26.21 -44.37 -5.93
N GLN A 225 25.83 -44.61 -7.18
CA GLN A 225 25.67 -45.93 -7.80
C GLN A 225 25.75 -45.77 -9.31
#